data_AF-A0A7X6ZZN4-F1
#
_entry.id   AF-A0A7X6ZZN4-F1
#
_cell.length_a   1.000
_cell.length_b   1.000
_cell.length_c   1.000
_cell.angle_alpha   90.00
_cell.angle_beta   90.00
_cell.angle_gamma   90.00
#
_symmetry.space_group_name_H-M   'P 1'
#
loop_
_entity.id
_entity.type
_entity.pdbx_description
1 polymer ?
#
loop_
_entity_poly.entity_id
_entity_poly.type
_entity_poly.pdbx_seq_one_letter_code
_entity_poly.pdbx_strand_id
1 'polypeptide(L)'
;MKLRIKYCGGCNPNINRTKLVKEVLDRLKDKTNVEVVNDKADVGLIVGGCSVCCVNLSEIEDQAAIWVVVGGNLVDYYQVSSDQLPDAVTKKICEKANLSS
;
A
#
# COMPACT_ATOMS: atom_id res chain seq x y z
N MET A 1 9.67 10.83 2.11
CA MET A 1 9.56 9.58 1.34
C MET A 1 8.57 9.77 0.21
N LYS A 2 8.94 9.34 -0.99
CA LYS A 2 8.07 9.29 -2.16
C LYS A 2 7.28 7.99 -2.16
N LEU A 3 5.96 8.10 -2.21
CA LEU A 3 5.03 6.96 -2.19
C LEU A 3 4.26 6.90 -3.52
N ARG A 4 4.30 5.75 -4.19
CA ARG A 4 3.47 5.48 -5.37
C ARG A 4 2.24 4.69 -4.96
N ILE A 5 1.03 5.12 -5.34
CA ILE A 5 -0.21 4.40 -4.99
C ILE A 5 -0.94 3.91 -6.24
N LYS A 6 -1.09 2.59 -6.39
CA LYS A 6 -1.83 1.95 -7.49
C LYS A 6 -3.06 1.25 -6.94
N TYR A 7 -4.22 1.47 -7.56
CA TYR A 7 -5.48 0.80 -7.17
C TYR A 7 -5.85 -0.32 -8.14
N CYS A 8 -6.44 -1.39 -7.61
CA CYS A 8 -7.13 -2.43 -8.41
C CYS A 8 -8.27 -3.09 -7.62
N GLY A 9 -8.91 -4.13 -8.17
CA GLY A 9 -9.89 -4.94 -7.43
C GLY A 9 -11.17 -4.20 -7.08
N GLY A 10 -11.66 -3.33 -7.96
CA GLY A 10 -12.95 -2.65 -7.82
C GLY A 10 -14.15 -3.51 -8.22
N CYS A 11 -13.92 -4.69 -8.80
CA CYS A 11 -14.96 -5.59 -9.28
C CYS A 11 -15.74 -6.28 -8.14
N ASN A 12 -15.08 -6.67 -7.06
CA ASN A 12 -15.70 -7.28 -5.87
C ASN A 12 -14.90 -6.94 -4.60
N PRO A 13 -14.97 -5.69 -4.11
CA PRO A 13 -14.10 -5.24 -3.03
C PRO A 13 -14.55 -5.78 -1.66
N ASN A 14 -13.64 -6.45 -0.97
CA ASN A 14 -13.76 -6.86 0.44
C ASN A 14 -13.36 -5.72 1.40
N ILE A 15 -12.67 -4.70 0.89
CA ILE A 15 -12.23 -3.53 1.67
C ILE A 15 -12.60 -2.21 0.98
N ASN A 16 -12.76 -1.15 1.78
CA ASN A 16 -12.84 0.21 1.26
C ASN A 16 -11.43 0.76 1.02
N ARG A 17 -10.96 0.65 -0.23
CA ARG A 17 -9.59 1.02 -0.65
C ARG A 17 -9.26 2.49 -0.38
N THR A 18 -10.20 3.40 -0.65
CA THR A 18 -9.97 4.84 -0.45
C THR A 18 -9.88 5.19 1.03
N LYS A 19 -10.73 4.56 1.86
CA LYS A 19 -10.67 4.71 3.31
C LYS A 19 -9.33 4.20 3.86
N LEU A 20 -8.90 3.01 3.44
CA LEU A 20 -7.61 2.42 3.84
C LEU A 20 -6.45 3.35 3.46
N VAL A 21 -6.40 3.85 2.22
CA VAL A 21 -5.31 4.75 1.80
C VAL A 21 -5.30 6.04 2.60
N LYS A 22 -6.46 6.64 2.86
CA LYS A 22 -6.55 7.84 3.71
C LYS A 22 -5.96 7.57 5.10
N GLU A 23 -6.39 6.50 5.74
CA GLU A 23 -5.94 6.09 7.07
C GLU A 23 -4.44 5.76 7.14
N VAL A 24 -3.88 5.17 6.07
CA VAL A 24 -2.44 4.91 5.94
C VAL A 24 -1.66 6.21 5.75
N LEU A 25 -2.13 7.10 4.87
CA LEU A 25 -1.48 8.39 4.64
C LEU A 25 -1.46 9.25 5.89
N ASP A 26 -2.56 9.29 6.64
CA ASP A 26 -2.63 10.07 7.89
C ASP A 26 -1.63 9.54 8.92
N ARG A 27 -1.54 8.21 9.11
CA ARG A 27 -0.52 7.60 9.99
C ARG A 27 0.91 7.80 9.52
N LEU A 28 1.15 7.84 8.20
CA LEU A 28 2.50 8.04 7.68
C LEU A 28 2.97 9.48 7.88
N LYS A 29 2.08 10.48 7.82
CA LYS A 29 2.41 11.89 8.09
C LYS A 29 2.96 12.10 9.50
N ASP A 30 2.50 11.30 10.47
CA ASP A 30 3.01 11.33 11.84
C ASP A 30 4.43 10.74 11.97
N LYS A 31 4.89 9.99 10.96
CA LYS A 31 6.20 9.31 10.96
C LYS A 31 7.22 9.96 10.04
N THR A 32 6.79 10.52 8.91
CA THR A 32 7.68 11.12 7.91
C THR A 32 6.91 12.04 6.97
N ASN A 33 7.61 12.92 6.27
CA ASN A 33 7.01 13.66 5.17
C ASN A 33 6.74 12.70 3.99
N VAL A 34 5.49 12.64 3.52
CA VAL A 34 5.08 11.78 2.40
C VAL A 34 4.72 12.63 1.19
N GLU A 35 5.37 12.34 0.07
CA GLU A 35 5.02 12.89 -1.24
C GLU A 35 4.43 11.78 -2.11
N VAL A 36 3.19 11.93 -2.56
CA VAL A 36 2.57 10.94 -3.48
C VAL A 36 3.00 11.25 -4.91
N VAL A 37 3.65 10.30 -5.57
CA VAL A 37 4.21 10.44 -6.92
C VAL A 37 3.68 9.35 -7.87
N ASN A 38 3.86 9.55 -9.17
CA ASN A 38 3.43 8.58 -10.20
C ASN A 38 4.54 7.61 -10.64
N ASP A 39 5.80 7.94 -10.39
CA ASP A 39 6.98 7.15 -10.72
C ASP A 39 8.13 7.47 -9.75
N LYS A 40 9.24 6.71 -9.85
CA LYS A 40 10.48 6.91 -9.08
C LYS A 40 10.24 7.05 -7.57
N ALA A 41 9.32 6.24 -7.04
CA ALA A 41 9.00 6.23 -5.62
C ALA A 41 9.98 5.38 -4.81
N ASP A 42 10.16 5.72 -3.54
CA ASP A 42 10.92 4.90 -2.59
C ASP A 42 10.14 3.61 -2.29
N VAL A 43 8.82 3.74 -2.11
CA VAL A 43 7.90 2.62 -1.87
C VAL A 43 6.67 2.76 -2.75
N GLY A 44 6.23 1.65 -3.33
CA GLY A 44 4.96 1.51 -4.01
C GLY A 44 3.95 0.80 -3.13
N LEU A 45 2.68 1.21 -3.18
CA LEU A 45 1.55 0.60 -2.51
C LEU A 45 0.51 0.22 -3.56
N ILE A 46 0.28 -1.09 -3.72
CA ILE A 46 -0.86 -1.60 -4.49
C ILE A 46 -2.01 -1.85 -3.54
N VAL A 47 -3.20 -1.32 -3.87
CA VAL A 47 -4.42 -1.48 -3.09
C VAL A 47 -5.49 -2.16 -3.93
N GLY A 48 -5.50 -3.49 -3.85
CA GLY A 48 -6.53 -4.37 -4.37
C GLY A 48 -7.69 -4.51 -3.40
N GLY A 49 -8.90 -4.21 -3.86
CA GLY A 49 -10.11 -4.38 -3.06
C GLY A 49 -10.43 -5.85 -2.75
N CYS A 50 -10.00 -6.77 -3.61
CA CYS A 50 -10.16 -8.21 -3.47
C CYS A 50 -8.80 -8.91 -3.34
N SER A 51 -8.80 -10.15 -2.87
CA SER A 51 -7.60 -10.97 -2.68
C SER A 51 -6.85 -11.31 -3.97
N VAL A 52 -7.53 -11.30 -5.12
CA VAL A 52 -6.91 -11.60 -6.42
C VAL A 52 -5.86 -10.55 -6.80
N CYS A 53 -6.11 -9.29 -6.45
CA CYS A 53 -5.21 -8.17 -6.70
C CYS A 53 -4.63 -8.16 -8.14
N CYS A 54 -5.49 -8.07 -9.16
CA CYS A 54 -5.16 -8.32 -10.57
C CYS A 54 -4.16 -7.32 -11.22
N VAL A 55 -3.43 -6.51 -10.46
CA VAL A 55 -2.41 -5.62 -11.03
C VAL A 55 -1.32 -6.48 -11.68
N ASN A 56 -1.02 -6.18 -12.94
CA ASN A 56 0.17 -6.71 -13.59
C ASN A 56 1.41 -5.96 -13.08
N LEU A 57 2.15 -6.57 -12.16
CA LEU A 57 3.34 -5.96 -11.56
C LEU A 57 4.41 -5.62 -12.60
N SER A 58 4.56 -6.43 -13.66
CA SER A 58 5.59 -6.20 -14.69
C SER A 58 5.42 -4.89 -15.46
N GLU A 59 4.22 -4.29 -15.45
CA GLU A 59 3.96 -3.00 -16.12
C GLU A 59 4.34 -1.79 -15.27
N ILE A 60 4.58 -1.99 -13.97
CA ILE A 60 4.78 -0.90 -13.01
C ILE A 60 5.94 -1.13 -12.05
N GLU A 61 6.64 -2.27 -12.12
CA GLU A 61 7.66 -2.64 -11.16
C GLU A 61 8.79 -1.61 -11.04
N ASP A 62 9.11 -0.90 -12.13
CA ASP A 62 10.12 0.16 -12.21
C ASP A 62 9.66 1.52 -11.63
N GLN A 63 8.37 1.69 -11.33
CA GLN A 63 7.82 2.94 -10.80
C GLN A 63 8.09 3.14 -9.31
N ALA A 64 8.51 2.11 -8.60
CA ALA A 64 8.91 2.19 -7.20
C ALA A 64 10.05 1.20 -6.90
N ALA A 65 10.97 1.56 -5.99
CA ALA A 65 12.09 0.69 -5.64
C ALA A 65 11.64 -0.63 -4.99
N ILE A 66 10.52 -0.62 -4.27
CA ILE A 66 9.93 -1.80 -3.63
C ILE A 66 8.42 -1.63 -3.45
N TRP A 67 7.66 -2.73 -3.51
CA TRP A 67 6.20 -2.71 -3.44
C TRP A 67 5.65 -3.36 -2.16
N VAL A 68 4.65 -2.73 -1.55
CA VAL A 68 3.70 -3.32 -0.58
C VAL A 68 2.42 -3.67 -1.34
N VAL A 69 1.92 -4.88 -1.18
CA VAL A 69 0.72 -5.36 -1.88
C VAL A 69 -0.40 -5.59 -0.87
N VAL A 70 -1.52 -4.91 -1.08
CA VAL A 70 -2.77 -5.16 -0.36
C VAL A 70 -3.77 -5.84 -1.29
N GLY A 71 -4.26 -7.02 -0.89
CA GLY A 71 -5.29 -7.76 -1.62
C GLY A 71 -6.44 -8.13 -0.68
N GLY A 72 -7.48 -7.30 -0.62
CA GLY A 72 -8.50 -7.43 0.42
C GLY A 72 -7.88 -7.26 1.80
N ASN A 73 -7.92 -8.32 2.61
CA ASN A 73 -7.34 -8.34 3.96
C ASN A 73 -5.91 -8.91 4.01
N LEU A 74 -5.28 -9.13 2.86
CA LEU A 74 -3.90 -9.57 2.77
C LEU A 74 -2.96 -8.37 2.68
N VAL A 75 -1.87 -8.37 3.44
CA VAL A 75 -0.75 -7.43 3.29
C VAL A 75 0.51 -8.24 3.02
N ASP A 76 1.12 -8.04 1.85
CA ASP A 76 2.21 -8.88 1.33
C ASP A 76 1.91 -10.39 1.48
N TYR A 77 0.68 -10.78 1.11
CA TYR A 77 0.15 -12.15 1.17
C TYR A 77 -0.12 -12.72 2.58
N TYR A 78 0.10 -11.95 3.64
CA TYR A 78 -0.25 -12.34 5.01
C TYR A 78 -1.63 -11.83 5.39
N GLN A 79 -2.45 -12.71 5.98
CA GLN A 79 -3.78 -12.34 6.48
C GLN A 79 -3.67 -11.36 7.65
N VAL A 80 -4.44 -10.28 7.56
CA VAL A 80 -4.59 -9.26 8.61
C VAL A 80 -6.07 -9.09 8.90
N SER A 81 -6.44 -8.79 10.15
CA SER A 81 -7.82 -8.46 10.47
C SER A 81 -8.18 -7.07 9.90
N SER A 82 -9.46 -6.86 9.56
CA SER A 82 -9.88 -5.65 8.86
C SER A 82 -9.60 -4.36 9.65
N ASP A 83 -9.64 -4.43 10.98
CA ASP A 83 -9.36 -3.33 11.90
C ASP A 83 -7.86 -3.00 12.00
N GLN A 84 -6.98 -3.98 11.76
CA GLN A 84 -5.52 -3.81 11.83
C GLN A 84 -4.89 -3.47 10.48
N LEU A 85 -5.66 -3.53 9.38
CA LEU A 85 -5.19 -3.26 8.02
C LEU A 85 -4.39 -1.96 7.89
N PRO A 86 -4.88 -0.80 8.37
CA PRO A 86 -4.14 0.45 8.21
C PRO A 86 -2.78 0.42 8.91
N ASP A 87 -2.73 -0.10 10.14
CA ASP A 87 -1.50 -0.16 10.94
C ASP A 87 -0.50 -1.17 10.35
N ALA A 88 -0.98 -2.32 9.86
CA ALA A 88 -0.14 -3.30 9.19
C ALA A 88 0.48 -2.76 7.89
N VAL A 89 -0.32 -2.05 7.07
CA VAL A 89 0.17 -1.43 5.83
C VAL A 89 1.16 -0.32 6.13
N THR A 90 0.85 0.57 7.07
CA THR A 90 1.78 1.63 7.50
C THR A 90 3.10 1.05 8.00
N LYS A 91 3.05 0.02 8.84
CA LYS A 91 4.25 -0.67 9.34
C LYS A 91 5.09 -1.22 8.19
N LYS A 92 4.46 -1.91 7.23
CA LYS A 92 5.16 -2.47 6.07
C LYS A 92 5.80 -1.41 5.19
N ILE A 93 5.13 -0.27 4.98
CA ILE A 93 5.70 0.86 4.24
C ILE A 93 6.93 1.40 4.98
N CYS A 94 6.84 1.61 6.30
CA CYS A 94 7.98 2.10 7.09
C CYS A 94 9.17 1.13 7.10
N GLU A 95 8.92 -0.18 7.24
CA GLU A 95 9.96 -1.22 7.15
C GLU A 95 10.70 -1.13 5.81
N LYS A 96 9.96 -1.09 4.70
CA LYS A 96 10.52 -1.05 3.34
C LYS A 96 11.21 0.26 2.99
N ALA A 97 10.76 1.35 3.59
CA ALA A 97 11.37 2.66 3.46
C ALA A 97 12.62 2.85 4.34
N ASN A 98 13.01 1.84 5.13
CA ASN A 98 14.05 1.94 6.15
C ASN A 98 13.81 3.09 7.15
N LEU A 99 12.53 3.38 7.44
CA LEU A 99 12.12 4.40 8.42
C LEU A 99 12.02 3.83 9.84
N SER A 100 12.74 2.74 10.09
CA SER A 100 12.77 2.08 11.40
C SER A 100 13.64 2.91 12.34
N SER A 101 13.02 3.59 13.31
CA SER A 101 13.68 4.05 14.53
C SER A 101 13.72 2.90 15.54
#